data_AF-A0A8J2BB37-F1
#
_entry.id   AF-A0A8J2BB37-F1
#
_cell.length_a   1.000
_cell.length_b   1.000
_cell.length_c   1.000
_cell.angle_alpha   90.00
_cell.angle_beta   90.00
_cell.angle_gamma   90.00
#
_symmetry.space_group_name_H-M   'P 1'
#
loop_
_entity.id
_entity.type
_entity.pdbx_description
1 polymer ?
#
loop_
_entity_poly.entity_id
_entity_poly.type
_entity_poly.pdbx_seq_one_letter_code
_entity_poly.pdbx_strand_id
1 'polypeptide(L)'
;MASCTHASCSPTSENVFGWYDFAWSGGSFEVCFRPGGHFFAPKFQAASKWQMVVQDVGGHGHNEGNGHAHEGHAHEGHAHDGHAHGHGNKKCIVRIDWGAKFGQYELEFDPATKAMKGMCTSTPNASMEKDWRTAAFKRPISPVEAALFGEGAGSEWMFQWSGGEFPVIFKGDGYNHFQCHQFPAHAHWSLAEDGLLTIFWEKFGTYEMRVDPVNRLMEGSAKGEPENWRKARFTGNLPFTGQTDIVECAHHH
;
A
#
# COMPACT_ATOMS: atom_id res chain seq x y z
N MET A 1 3.06 -34.81 -20.05
CA MET A 1 2.38 -33.52 -19.83
C MET A 1 2.53 -33.20 -18.35
N ALA A 2 3.36 -32.23 -18.00
CA ALA A 2 3.54 -31.84 -16.60
C ALA A 2 2.31 -31.05 -16.16
N SER A 3 1.57 -31.58 -15.19
CA SER A 3 0.48 -30.88 -14.53
C SER A 3 1.10 -29.72 -13.74
N CYS A 4 0.87 -28.47 -14.17
CA CYS A 4 1.17 -27.29 -13.36
C CYS A 4 0.25 -27.32 -12.15
N THR A 5 0.76 -27.85 -11.04
CA THR A 5 0.16 -27.67 -9.73
C THR A 5 0.14 -26.17 -9.45
N HIS A 6 -1.05 -25.58 -9.52
CA HIS A 6 -1.27 -24.20 -9.13
C HIS A 6 -0.99 -24.13 -7.63
N ALA A 7 0.21 -23.67 -7.27
CA ALA A 7 0.51 -23.31 -5.90
C ALA A 7 -0.55 -22.27 -5.50
N SER A 8 -1.40 -22.64 -4.53
CA SER A 8 -2.37 -21.72 -3.93
C SER A 8 -1.59 -20.67 -3.15
N CYS A 9 -1.07 -19.67 -3.86
CA CYS A 9 -0.43 -18.51 -3.27
C CYS A 9 -1.52 -17.80 -2.47
N SER A 10 -1.51 -17.98 -1.15
CA SER A 10 -2.42 -17.25 -0.27
C SER A 10 -2.04 -15.77 -0.40
N PRO A 11 -2.98 -14.90 -0.78
CA PRO A 11 -2.70 -13.49 -0.98
C PRO A 11 -2.13 -12.86 0.30
N THR A 12 -1.02 -12.15 0.16
CA THR A 12 -0.37 -11.38 1.21
C THR A 12 -0.43 -9.90 0.90
N SER A 13 -0.27 -9.05 1.93
CA SER A 13 -0.17 -7.60 1.75
C SER A 13 0.97 -7.20 0.80
N GLU A 14 2.05 -7.98 0.75
CA GLU A 14 3.18 -7.74 -0.17
C GLU A 14 2.77 -7.84 -1.64
N ASN A 15 1.72 -8.61 -1.96
CA ASN A 15 1.21 -8.68 -3.32
C ASN A 15 0.60 -7.36 -3.80
N VAL A 16 0.20 -6.48 -2.87
CA VAL A 16 -0.38 -5.14 -3.12
C VAL A 16 0.72 -4.09 -3.32
N PHE A 17 1.95 -4.31 -2.87
CA PHE A 17 2.97 -3.28 -2.93
C PHE A 17 3.32 -2.92 -4.37
N GLY A 18 3.34 -1.62 -4.67
CA GLY A 18 3.68 -1.12 -6.00
C GLY A 18 2.88 0.08 -6.44
N TRP A 19 3.08 0.44 -7.70
CA TRP A 19 2.41 1.53 -8.38
C TRP A 19 1.26 1.01 -9.22
N TYR A 20 0.17 1.76 -9.21
CA TYR A 20 -1.08 1.44 -9.87
C TYR A 20 -1.59 2.65 -10.64
N ASP A 21 -2.23 2.41 -11.78
CA ASP A 21 -3.08 3.41 -12.44
C ASP A 21 -4.48 3.34 -11.82
N PHE A 22 -4.84 4.37 -11.06
CA PHE A 22 -6.08 4.46 -10.29
C PHE A 22 -7.09 5.30 -11.08
N ALA A 23 -8.20 4.67 -11.48
CA ALA A 23 -9.20 5.27 -12.35
C ALA A 23 -10.54 5.49 -11.64
N TRP A 24 -11.25 6.52 -12.10
CA TRP A 24 -12.58 6.92 -11.65
C TRP A 24 -13.32 7.63 -12.80
N SER A 25 -14.52 8.13 -12.53
CA SER A 25 -15.34 8.83 -13.54
C SER A 25 -14.68 10.08 -14.14
N GLY A 26 -13.72 10.70 -13.44
CA GLY A 26 -13.00 11.89 -13.88
C GLY A 26 -11.64 11.63 -14.56
N GLY A 27 -11.26 10.38 -14.81
CA GLY A 27 -9.99 10.01 -15.45
C GLY A 27 -9.15 9.06 -14.61
N SER A 28 -7.83 9.05 -14.81
CA SER A 28 -6.91 8.22 -14.04
C SER A 28 -5.66 8.96 -13.57
N PHE A 29 -5.03 8.43 -12.52
CA PHE A 29 -3.79 8.95 -11.96
C PHE A 29 -3.05 7.84 -11.20
N GLU A 30 -1.75 8.03 -11.05
CA GLU A 30 -0.92 7.04 -10.36
C GLU A 30 -1.06 7.11 -8.84
N VAL A 31 -1.05 5.94 -8.22
CA VAL A 31 -0.98 5.77 -6.77
C VAL A 31 0.04 4.70 -6.42
N CYS A 32 0.61 4.80 -5.22
CA CYS A 32 1.55 3.83 -4.69
C CYS A 32 1.02 3.27 -3.36
N PHE A 33 0.88 1.95 -3.31
CA PHE A 33 0.66 1.21 -2.07
C PHE A 33 2.03 0.82 -1.52
N ARG A 34 2.45 1.49 -0.45
CA ARG A 34 3.76 1.31 0.16
C ARG A 34 3.70 0.30 1.30
N PRO A 35 4.84 -0.32 1.67
CA PRO A 35 4.99 -1.03 2.93
C PRO A 35 4.54 -0.16 4.12
N GLY A 36 4.22 -0.80 5.25
CA GLY A 36 3.70 -0.07 6.41
C GLY A 36 2.32 0.57 6.18
N GLY A 37 1.55 0.10 5.20
CA GLY A 37 0.18 0.58 5.00
C GLY A 37 0.08 2.07 4.62
N HIS A 38 1.11 2.66 4.01
CA HIS A 38 1.04 4.04 3.51
C HIS A 38 0.50 4.08 2.08
N PHE A 39 -0.49 4.93 1.85
CA PHE A 39 -1.06 5.19 0.53
C PHE A 39 -0.58 6.55 0.02
N PHE A 40 -0.03 6.59 -1.20
CA PHE A 40 0.50 7.82 -1.77
C PHE A 40 -0.08 8.08 -3.16
N ALA A 41 -0.63 9.27 -3.35
CA ALA A 41 -1.15 9.75 -4.63
C ALA A 41 -0.50 11.12 -4.95
N PRO A 42 0.49 11.20 -5.85
CA PRO A 42 1.25 12.43 -6.11
C PRO A 42 0.37 13.66 -6.42
N LYS A 43 -0.71 13.45 -7.18
CA LYS A 43 -1.63 14.54 -7.58
C LYS A 43 -2.62 14.94 -6.47
N PHE A 44 -2.82 14.09 -5.47
CA PHE A 44 -3.90 14.17 -4.49
C PHE A 44 -3.37 13.78 -3.10
N GLN A 45 -2.32 14.47 -2.67
CA GLN A 45 -1.63 14.18 -1.42
C GLN A 45 -2.52 14.41 -0.20
N ALA A 46 -2.49 13.45 0.71
CA ALA A 46 -3.17 13.46 2.01
C ALA A 46 -2.47 12.48 2.95
N ALA A 47 -2.61 12.66 4.26
CA ALA A 47 -2.21 11.66 5.25
C ALA A 47 -3.09 10.40 5.07
N SER A 48 -2.61 9.45 4.26
CA SER A 48 -3.43 8.35 3.76
C SER A 48 -2.82 7.00 4.13
N LYS A 49 -3.69 6.05 4.44
CA LYS A 49 -3.35 4.71 4.89
C LYS A 49 -4.10 3.66 4.08
N TRP A 50 -3.58 2.45 4.09
CA TRP A 50 -4.28 1.28 3.56
C TRP A 50 -3.99 0.04 4.40
N GLN A 51 -4.88 -0.94 4.30
CA GLN A 51 -4.72 -2.27 4.90
C GLN A 51 -5.40 -3.32 4.01
N MET A 52 -4.93 -4.56 4.10
CA MET A 52 -5.57 -5.71 3.45
C MET A 52 -6.33 -6.53 4.50
N VAL A 53 -7.55 -6.92 4.16
CA VAL A 53 -8.42 -7.79 4.96
C VAL A 53 -8.84 -8.97 4.11
N VAL A 54 -8.80 -10.17 4.67
CA VAL A 54 -9.35 -11.37 4.04
C VAL A 54 -10.75 -11.62 4.61
N GLN A 55 -11.75 -11.63 3.75
CA GLN A 55 -13.14 -11.86 4.12
C GLN A 55 -13.60 -13.22 3.61
N ASP A 56 -14.23 -14.00 4.48
CA ASP A 56 -14.96 -15.20 4.05
C ASP A 56 -16.22 -14.76 3.31
N VAL A 57 -16.37 -15.20 2.06
CA VAL A 57 -17.66 -15.05 1.35
C VAL A 57 -18.57 -16.13 1.90
N GLY A 58 -19.12 -15.88 3.09
CA GLY A 58 -20.15 -16.73 3.66
C GLY A 58 -21.23 -16.89 2.60
N GLY A 59 -21.46 -18.14 2.16
CA GLY A 59 -22.62 -18.46 1.35
C GLY A 59 -23.82 -17.98 2.16
N HIS A 60 -24.49 -16.91 1.72
CA HIS A 60 -25.79 -16.56 2.24
C HIS A 60 -26.64 -17.80 2.03
N GLY A 61 -26.73 -18.63 3.08
CA GLY A 61 -27.67 -19.71 3.15
C GLY A 61 -29.02 -19.06 2.91
N HIS A 62 -29.61 -19.36 1.77
CA HIS A 62 -31.03 -19.17 1.60
C HIS A 62 -31.67 -19.84 2.81
N ASN A 63 -32.21 -19.02 3.70
CA ASN A 63 -33.13 -19.48 4.71
C ASN A 63 -34.40 -19.86 3.94
N GLU A 64 -34.38 -21.04 3.32
CA GLU A 64 -35.57 -21.67 2.76
C GLU A 64 -36.53 -21.83 3.93
N GLY A 65 -37.58 -21.00 3.93
CA GLY A 65 -38.65 -21.09 4.89
C GLY A 65 -39.23 -22.49 4.87
N ASN A 66 -38.87 -23.28 5.88
CA ASN A 66 -39.45 -24.58 6.11
C ASN A 66 -40.88 -24.39 6.61
N GLY A 67 -41.82 -24.48 5.70
CA GLY A 67 -43.24 -24.48 5.96
C GLY A 67 -43.92 -25.58 5.16
N HIS A 68 -43.76 -26.84 5.54
CA HIS A 68 -44.90 -27.73 5.83
C HIS A 68 -44.48 -29.14 6.26
N ALA A 69 -45.17 -29.60 7.31
CA ALA A 69 -45.04 -30.89 7.94
C ALA A 69 -45.52 -32.02 7.04
N HIS A 70 -44.83 -33.16 7.07
CA HIS A 70 -45.48 -34.47 6.94
C HIS A 70 -44.67 -35.54 7.69
N GLU A 71 -45.38 -36.28 8.53
CA GLU A 71 -44.90 -37.35 9.41
C GLU A 71 -44.49 -38.62 8.64
N GLY A 72 -43.48 -39.31 9.20
CA GLY A 72 -43.46 -40.77 9.28
C GLY A 72 -42.51 -41.52 8.32
N HIS A 73 -41.34 -41.92 8.82
CA HIS A 73 -40.95 -43.33 9.00
C HIS A 73 -39.48 -43.49 9.40
N ALA A 74 -39.25 -44.38 10.37
CA ALA A 74 -37.93 -44.74 10.88
C ALA A 74 -37.21 -45.71 9.93
N HIS A 75 -35.93 -45.45 9.66
CA HIS A 75 -34.97 -46.46 9.22
C HIS A 75 -33.57 -46.15 9.76
N GLU A 76 -33.01 -47.11 10.51
CA GLU A 76 -31.61 -47.18 10.91
C GLU A 76 -30.72 -47.55 9.72
N GLY A 77 -29.54 -46.94 9.63
CA GLY A 77 -28.47 -47.40 8.75
C GLY A 77 -27.35 -46.39 8.48
N HIS A 78 -26.21 -46.58 9.16
CA HIS A 78 -24.82 -46.38 8.72
C HIS A 78 -24.45 -45.29 7.68
N ALA A 79 -23.49 -44.42 8.03
CA ALA A 79 -22.07 -44.47 7.61
C ALA A 79 -21.41 -43.08 7.45
N HIS A 80 -20.24 -42.93 8.07
CA HIS A 80 -19.07 -42.13 7.67
C HIS A 80 -19.30 -40.69 7.16
N ASP A 81 -19.29 -39.73 8.08
CA ASP A 81 -19.06 -38.32 7.76
C ASP A 81 -17.57 -38.08 7.42
N GLY A 82 -17.27 -38.12 6.12
CA GLY A 82 -16.09 -37.46 5.58
C GLY A 82 -16.30 -35.95 5.64
N HIS A 83 -15.67 -35.29 6.63
CA HIS A 83 -15.58 -33.84 6.67
C HIS A 83 -14.77 -33.34 5.45
N ALA A 84 -15.46 -33.06 4.35
CA ALA A 84 -14.94 -32.23 3.29
C ALA A 84 -14.80 -30.82 3.88
N HIS A 85 -13.57 -30.41 4.19
CA HIS A 85 -13.27 -29.02 4.48
C HIS A 85 -13.64 -28.20 3.25
N GLY A 86 -14.85 -27.63 3.27
CA GLY A 86 -15.31 -26.69 2.26
C GLY A 86 -14.36 -25.50 2.26
N HIS A 87 -13.50 -25.41 1.24
CA HIS A 87 -12.73 -24.21 0.98
C HIS A 87 -13.72 -23.12 0.55
N GLY A 88 -14.28 -22.40 1.51
CA GLY A 88 -15.08 -21.21 1.26
C GLY A 88 -14.28 -20.24 0.38
N ASN A 89 -14.92 -19.65 -0.61
CA ASN A 89 -14.28 -18.62 -1.43
C ASN A 89 -13.92 -17.44 -0.54
N LYS A 90 -12.63 -17.20 -0.31
CA LYS A 90 -12.12 -16.03 0.40
C LYS A 90 -11.93 -14.88 -0.58
N LYS A 91 -12.32 -13.67 -0.18
CA LYS A 91 -12.04 -12.43 -0.91
C LYS A 91 -10.97 -11.62 -0.19
N CYS A 92 -10.12 -10.95 -0.96
CA CYS A 92 -9.16 -9.99 -0.43
C CYS A 92 -9.66 -8.58 -0.68
N ILE A 93 -9.82 -7.82 0.39
CA ILE A 93 -10.26 -6.43 0.35
C ILE A 93 -9.10 -5.53 0.76
N VAL A 94 -8.76 -4.57 -0.10
CA VAL A 94 -7.85 -3.47 0.21
C VAL A 94 -8.70 -2.30 0.69
N ARG A 95 -8.58 -1.94 1.97
CA ARG A 95 -9.21 -0.77 2.55
C ARG A 95 -8.26 0.41 2.42
N ILE A 96 -8.74 1.54 1.91
CA ILE A 96 -7.98 2.78 1.81
C ILE A 96 -8.66 3.82 2.68
N ASP A 97 -7.93 4.40 3.62
CA ASP A 97 -8.31 5.65 4.27
C ASP A 97 -7.52 6.77 3.61
N TRP A 98 -8.20 7.57 2.79
CA TRP A 98 -7.61 8.67 2.04
C TRP A 98 -7.81 10.02 2.75
N GLY A 99 -7.97 9.97 4.07
CA GLY A 99 -8.22 11.11 4.92
C GLY A 99 -9.59 11.75 4.69
N ALA A 100 -9.93 12.71 5.56
CA ALA A 100 -11.23 13.38 5.55
C ALA A 100 -11.57 14.09 4.23
N LYS A 101 -10.55 14.43 3.42
CA LYS A 101 -10.74 15.14 2.14
C LYS A 101 -11.24 14.23 1.02
N PHE A 102 -10.81 12.97 0.98
CA PHE A 102 -11.06 12.07 -0.15
C PHE A 102 -11.87 10.82 0.22
N GLY A 103 -12.10 10.57 1.52
CA GLY A 103 -12.95 9.50 2.02
C GLY A 103 -12.25 8.15 2.15
N GLN A 104 -13.04 7.11 2.43
CA GLN A 104 -12.57 5.74 2.60
C GLN A 104 -13.11 4.84 1.49
N TYR A 105 -12.35 3.83 1.11
CA TYR A 105 -12.67 2.92 0.02
C TYR A 105 -12.41 1.47 0.42
N GLU A 106 -13.20 0.56 -0.13
CA GLU A 106 -12.96 -0.88 -0.09
C GLU A 106 -12.85 -1.41 -1.51
N LEU A 107 -11.71 -1.98 -1.86
CA LEU A 107 -11.42 -2.51 -3.19
C LEU A 107 -11.16 -4.02 -3.13
N GLU A 108 -11.93 -4.81 -3.87
CA GLU A 108 -11.66 -6.22 -4.07
C GLU A 108 -10.38 -6.38 -4.91
N PHE A 109 -9.39 -7.08 -4.36
CA PHE A 109 -8.08 -7.34 -4.95
C PHE A 109 -8.01 -8.74 -5.54
N ASP A 110 -7.65 -8.80 -6.81
CA ASP A 110 -7.36 -10.04 -7.52
C ASP A 110 -5.84 -10.31 -7.49
N PRO A 111 -5.35 -11.31 -6.74
CA PRO A 111 -3.92 -11.58 -6.65
C PRO A 111 -3.30 -12.09 -7.96
N ALA A 112 -4.09 -12.67 -8.87
CA ALA A 112 -3.56 -13.20 -10.13
C ALA A 112 -3.20 -12.07 -11.10
N THR A 113 -4.05 -11.04 -11.19
CA THR A 113 -3.84 -9.88 -12.08
C THR A 113 -3.26 -8.66 -11.37
N LYS A 114 -3.24 -8.69 -10.03
CA LYS A 114 -3.03 -7.54 -9.15
C LYS A 114 -4.01 -6.39 -9.44
N ALA A 115 -5.15 -6.64 -10.07
CA ALA A 115 -6.16 -5.60 -10.29
C ALA A 115 -6.99 -5.36 -9.02
N MET A 116 -7.54 -4.16 -8.89
CA MET A 116 -8.49 -3.82 -7.82
C MET A 116 -9.72 -3.15 -8.40
N LYS A 117 -10.87 -3.37 -7.77
CA LYS A 117 -12.11 -2.64 -8.05
C LYS A 117 -12.95 -2.49 -6.79
N GLY A 118 -13.64 -1.37 -6.64
CA GLY A 118 -14.52 -1.16 -5.51
C GLY A 118 -15.11 0.23 -5.47
N MET A 119 -15.50 0.67 -4.30
CA MET A 119 -16.24 1.92 -4.13
C MET A 119 -15.95 2.59 -2.80
N CYS A 120 -16.32 3.86 -2.72
CA CYS A 120 -16.28 4.60 -1.47
C CYS A 120 -17.24 4.00 -0.44
N THR A 121 -16.78 3.83 0.80
CA THR A 121 -17.56 3.32 1.93
C THR A 121 -18.01 4.41 2.89
N SER A 122 -17.41 5.60 2.81
CA SER A 122 -17.75 6.73 3.66
C SER A 122 -17.80 8.03 2.84
N THR A 123 -18.98 8.40 2.36
CA THR A 123 -19.25 9.79 1.98
C THR A 123 -20.39 10.35 2.82
N PRO A 124 -20.25 11.55 3.40
CA PRO A 124 -21.37 12.20 4.08
C PRO A 124 -22.52 12.60 3.15
N ASN A 125 -22.33 12.68 1.82
CA ASN A 125 -23.24 13.44 0.94
C ASN A 125 -23.33 13.00 -0.55
N ALA A 126 -23.04 11.74 -0.94
CA ALA A 126 -23.21 11.33 -2.34
C ALA A 126 -23.81 9.93 -2.49
N SER A 127 -24.61 9.75 -3.55
CA SER A 127 -25.09 8.43 -3.98
C SER A 127 -23.90 7.49 -4.19
N MET A 128 -23.75 6.49 -3.32
CA MET A 128 -22.63 5.53 -3.33
C MET A 128 -22.39 4.88 -4.71
N GLU A 129 -23.44 4.80 -5.54
CA GLU A 129 -23.39 4.23 -6.89
C GLU A 129 -22.44 4.94 -7.87
N LYS A 130 -22.02 6.19 -7.60
CA LYS A 130 -21.20 6.97 -8.56
C LYS A 130 -19.72 7.07 -8.21
N ASP A 131 -19.30 6.60 -7.03
CA ASP A 131 -17.93 6.78 -6.54
C ASP A 131 -17.12 5.47 -6.56
N TRP A 132 -17.15 4.81 -7.72
CA TRP A 132 -16.36 3.60 -7.98
C TRP A 132 -14.89 3.94 -8.23
N ARG A 133 -14.02 2.96 -7.97
CA ARG A 133 -12.59 3.00 -8.31
C ARG A 133 -12.16 1.69 -8.94
N THR A 134 -11.23 1.78 -9.89
CA THR A 134 -10.43 0.63 -10.34
C THR A 134 -8.95 0.97 -10.20
N ALA A 135 -8.11 -0.05 -9.99
CA ALA A 135 -6.67 0.10 -9.97
C ALA A 135 -6.02 -1.01 -10.80
N ALA A 136 -5.22 -0.64 -11.81
CA ALA A 136 -4.43 -1.58 -12.60
C ALA A 136 -2.97 -1.51 -12.16
N PHE A 137 -2.35 -2.66 -11.87
CA PHE A 137 -0.94 -2.70 -11.47
C PHE A 137 -0.04 -2.21 -12.61
N LYS A 138 0.77 -1.18 -12.34
CA LYS A 138 1.69 -0.58 -13.32
C LYS A 138 3.09 -1.16 -13.18
N ARG A 139 3.65 -1.16 -11.97
CA ARG A 139 5.01 -1.66 -11.70
C ARG A 139 5.27 -1.91 -10.21
N PRO A 140 6.22 -2.79 -9.86
CA PRO A 140 6.67 -2.93 -8.48
C PRO A 140 7.39 -1.67 -7.99
N ILE A 141 7.59 -1.60 -6.67
CA ILE A 141 8.49 -0.63 -6.04
C ILE A 141 9.92 -0.90 -6.52
N SER A 142 10.61 0.12 -7.00
CA SER A 142 11.99 0.00 -7.45
C SER A 142 12.95 -0.16 -6.26
N PRO A 143 14.18 -0.66 -6.47
CA PRO A 143 15.17 -0.73 -5.39
C PRO A 143 15.49 0.63 -4.74
N VAL A 144 15.49 1.71 -5.53
CA VAL A 144 15.69 3.08 -5.03
C VAL A 144 14.52 3.52 -4.15
N GLU A 145 13.29 3.26 -4.60
CA GLU A 145 12.09 3.55 -3.82
C GLU A 145 12.08 2.75 -2.51
N ALA A 146 12.42 1.46 -2.56
CA ALA A 146 12.51 0.62 -1.37
C ALA A 146 13.55 1.14 -0.36
N ALA A 147 14.71 1.63 -0.83
CA ALA A 147 15.73 2.23 0.03
C ALA A 147 15.25 3.53 0.71
N LEU A 148 14.42 4.32 0.03
CA LEU A 148 13.87 5.58 0.58
C LEU A 148 12.65 5.35 1.47
N PHE A 149 11.79 4.38 1.14
CA PHE A 149 10.61 4.04 1.94
C PHE A 149 10.95 3.21 3.19
N GLY A 150 12.06 2.47 3.17
CA GLY A 150 12.43 1.55 4.24
C GLY A 150 11.33 0.50 4.44
N GLU A 151 10.91 0.32 5.69
CA GLU A 151 9.78 -0.56 6.06
C GLU A 151 8.40 0.11 5.89
N GLY A 152 8.35 1.30 5.28
CA GLY A 152 7.11 1.99 4.92
C GLY A 152 7.00 3.41 5.46
N ALA A 153 7.51 3.64 6.67
CA ALA A 153 7.49 4.96 7.30
C ALA A 153 8.53 5.93 6.69
N GLY A 154 9.56 5.41 6.02
CA GLY A 154 10.69 6.16 5.49
C GLY A 154 12.04 5.61 5.94
N SER A 155 13.10 6.34 5.63
CA SER A 155 14.47 6.02 6.04
C SER A 155 15.25 7.25 6.53
N GLU A 156 16.25 6.99 7.36
CA GLU A 156 17.21 7.96 7.86
C GLU A 156 18.58 7.77 7.19
N TRP A 157 19.23 8.89 6.89
CA TRP A 157 20.51 8.95 6.22
C TRP A 157 21.41 10.00 6.89
N MET A 158 22.71 9.73 6.96
CA MET A 158 23.71 10.70 7.39
C MET A 158 24.23 11.48 6.19
N PHE A 159 23.79 12.72 6.03
CA PHE A 159 24.25 13.63 4.98
C PHE A 159 25.61 14.20 5.32
N GLN A 160 26.49 14.28 4.32
CA GLN A 160 27.84 14.79 4.39
C GLN A 160 28.03 15.93 3.38
N TRP A 161 28.81 16.92 3.78
CA TRP A 161 29.21 18.07 2.99
C TRP A 161 30.59 18.57 3.45
N SER A 162 31.10 19.65 2.84
CA SER A 162 32.42 20.21 3.20
C SER A 162 32.54 20.65 4.66
N GLY A 163 31.44 21.04 5.30
CA GLY A 163 31.40 21.51 6.68
C GLY A 163 31.09 20.45 7.75
N GLY A 164 30.93 19.18 7.38
CA GLY A 164 30.67 18.10 8.33
C GLY A 164 29.55 17.15 7.90
N GLU A 165 28.86 16.57 8.88
CA GLU A 165 27.74 15.64 8.65
C GLU A 165 26.57 15.86 9.60
N PHE A 166 25.36 15.53 9.14
CA PHE A 166 24.12 15.65 9.91
C PHE A 166 23.05 14.65 9.42
N PRO A 167 22.17 14.15 10.31
CA PRO A 167 21.12 13.22 9.92
C PRO A 167 19.99 13.94 9.17
N VAL A 168 19.40 13.22 8.22
CA VAL A 168 18.20 13.62 7.48
C VAL A 168 17.26 12.43 7.35
N ILE A 169 15.98 12.73 7.15
CA ILE A 169 14.92 11.73 7.09
C ILE A 169 14.11 11.92 5.80
N PHE A 170 13.97 10.85 5.03
CA PHE A 170 13.04 10.75 3.90
C PHE A 170 11.80 10.02 4.36
N LYS A 171 10.70 10.74 4.63
CA LYS A 171 9.45 10.11 5.05
C LYS A 171 8.74 9.47 3.87
N GLY A 172 8.28 8.23 4.07
CA GLY A 172 7.39 7.50 3.16
C GLY A 172 5.90 7.86 3.37
N ASP A 173 5.61 9.03 3.93
CA ASP A 173 4.24 9.46 4.20
C ASP A 173 3.50 9.92 2.93
N GLY A 174 2.23 10.32 3.08
CA GLY A 174 1.38 10.76 1.96
C GLY A 174 1.80 12.08 1.31
N TYR A 175 2.89 12.70 1.77
CA TYR A 175 3.41 13.98 1.27
C TYR A 175 4.89 13.92 0.86
N ASN A 176 5.59 12.82 1.13
CA ASN A 176 7.04 12.68 0.95
C ASN A 176 7.83 13.80 1.65
N HIS A 177 7.57 14.00 2.95
CA HIS A 177 8.34 15.00 3.69
C HIS A 177 9.83 14.64 3.76
N PHE A 178 10.67 15.68 3.61
CA PHE A 178 12.10 15.63 3.93
C PHE A 178 12.31 16.38 5.24
N GLN A 179 13.03 15.79 6.20
CA GLN A 179 13.30 16.42 7.48
C GLN A 179 14.79 16.47 7.78
N CYS A 180 15.23 17.63 8.28
CA CYS A 180 16.55 17.83 8.84
C CYS A 180 16.40 18.66 10.11
N HIS A 181 16.77 18.12 11.27
CA HIS A 181 16.60 18.82 12.55
C HIS A 181 17.56 19.99 12.71
N GLN A 182 18.77 19.90 12.16
CA GLN A 182 19.77 20.95 12.25
C GLN A 182 19.47 22.14 11.34
N PHE A 183 18.81 21.88 10.22
CA PHE A 183 18.44 22.90 9.22
C PHE A 183 16.95 22.77 8.90
N PRO A 184 16.08 23.17 9.85
CA PRO A 184 14.65 22.99 9.73
C PRO A 184 14.08 23.88 8.62
N ALA A 185 13.23 23.28 7.81
CA ALA A 185 12.54 23.88 6.67
C ALA A 185 11.31 23.03 6.31
N HIS A 186 10.35 23.63 5.62
CA HIS A 186 9.24 22.87 5.05
C HIS A 186 9.69 22.24 3.73
N ALA A 187 10.20 21.02 3.83
CA ALA A 187 10.87 20.34 2.72
C ALA A 187 10.16 19.06 2.31
N HIS A 188 10.26 18.74 1.03
CA HIS A 188 9.69 17.53 0.43
C HIS A 188 10.67 16.95 -0.58
N TRP A 189 10.41 15.71 -0.99
CA TRP A 189 11.21 15.03 -2.00
C TRP A 189 10.33 14.36 -3.06
N SER A 190 10.88 14.24 -4.27
CA SER A 190 10.28 13.49 -5.36
C SER A 190 11.32 12.59 -6.00
N LEU A 191 10.86 11.51 -6.63
CA LEU A 191 11.71 10.59 -7.37
C LEU A 191 11.16 10.48 -8.79
N ALA A 192 12.00 10.78 -9.78
CA ALA A 192 11.66 10.59 -11.18
C ALA A 192 11.78 9.11 -11.58
N GLU A 193 11.16 8.72 -12.70
CA GLU A 193 11.20 7.33 -13.20
C GLU A 193 12.62 6.86 -13.52
N ASP A 194 13.53 7.78 -13.87
CA ASP A 194 14.95 7.49 -14.11
C ASP A 194 15.76 7.33 -12.81
N GLY A 195 15.12 7.44 -11.64
CA GLY A 195 15.74 7.33 -10.33
C GLY A 195 16.44 8.59 -9.84
N LEU A 196 16.21 9.76 -10.46
CA LEU A 196 16.71 11.04 -9.94
C LEU A 196 15.87 11.45 -8.73
N LEU A 197 16.50 11.56 -7.56
CA LEU A 197 15.90 12.04 -6.34
C LEU A 197 16.06 13.56 -6.26
N THR A 198 14.96 14.29 -6.25
CA THR A 198 14.95 15.75 -6.08
C THR A 198 14.50 16.10 -4.67
N ILE A 199 15.31 16.85 -3.95
CA ILE A 199 15.02 17.34 -2.59
C ILE A 199 14.73 18.83 -2.69
N PHE A 200 13.51 19.24 -2.39
CA PHE A 200 13.10 20.63 -2.34
C PHE A 200 13.22 21.12 -0.91
N TRP A 201 14.34 21.77 -0.60
CA TRP A 201 14.72 22.14 0.77
C TRP A 201 14.48 23.63 1.08
N GLU A 202 13.43 24.20 0.48
CA GLU A 202 12.99 25.59 0.71
C GLU A 202 14.15 26.59 0.57
N LYS A 203 14.47 27.34 1.63
CA LYS A 203 15.54 28.34 1.66
C LYS A 203 16.94 27.79 1.47
N PHE A 204 17.14 26.47 1.58
CA PHE A 204 18.43 25.80 1.37
C PHE A 204 18.63 25.31 -0.06
N GLY A 205 17.65 25.57 -0.94
CA GLY A 205 17.72 25.26 -2.36
C GLY A 205 17.13 23.90 -2.73
N THR A 206 17.38 23.49 -3.97
CA THR A 206 16.95 22.20 -4.51
C THR A 206 18.19 21.34 -4.78
N TYR A 207 18.17 20.07 -4.37
CA TYR A 207 19.25 19.12 -4.60
C TYR A 207 18.78 18.01 -5.52
N GLU A 208 19.68 17.57 -6.40
CA GLU A 208 19.47 16.46 -7.31
C GLU A 208 20.47 15.36 -6.94
N MET A 209 19.95 14.20 -6.54
CA MET A 209 20.70 13.12 -5.91
C MET A 209 20.45 11.81 -6.65
N ARG A 210 21.47 10.95 -6.70
CA ARG A 210 21.39 9.56 -7.14
C ARG A 210 21.55 8.65 -5.93
N VAL A 211 20.66 7.67 -5.80
CA VAL A 211 20.70 6.67 -4.74
C VAL A 211 21.32 5.41 -5.32
N ASP A 212 22.33 4.87 -4.64
CA ASP A 212 22.81 3.52 -4.83
C ASP A 212 22.11 2.61 -3.81
N PRO A 213 21.05 1.88 -4.21
CA PRO A 213 20.29 1.06 -3.29
C PRO A 213 21.04 -0.19 -2.83
N VAL A 214 22.09 -0.60 -3.57
CA VAL A 214 22.88 -1.80 -3.26
C VAL A 214 23.87 -1.49 -2.15
N ASN A 215 24.64 -0.41 -2.31
CA ASN A 215 25.62 0.03 -1.31
C ASN A 215 25.02 0.92 -0.23
N ARG A 216 23.74 1.31 -0.38
CA ARG A 216 23.02 2.25 0.49
C ARG A 216 23.74 3.58 0.66
N LEU A 217 24.20 4.10 -0.47
CA LEU A 217 24.86 5.40 -0.60
C LEU A 217 23.98 6.35 -1.41
N MET A 218 24.21 7.65 -1.25
CA MET A 218 23.57 8.68 -2.04
C MET A 218 24.60 9.75 -2.37
N GLU A 219 24.57 10.30 -3.57
CA GLU A 219 25.41 11.45 -3.93
C GLU A 219 24.73 12.36 -4.95
N GLY A 220 25.13 13.62 -4.94
CA GLY A 220 24.55 14.64 -5.81
C GLY A 220 25.01 16.03 -5.42
N SER A 221 24.27 17.05 -5.85
CA SER A 221 24.60 18.45 -5.55
C SER A 221 23.36 19.32 -5.53
N ALA A 222 23.52 20.57 -5.10
CA ALA A 222 22.53 21.58 -5.41
C ALA A 222 22.36 21.71 -6.93
N LYS A 223 21.13 21.91 -7.36
CA LYS A 223 20.75 21.94 -8.77
C LYS A 223 21.47 23.07 -9.49
N GLY A 224 22.28 22.71 -10.49
CA GLY A 224 23.09 23.66 -11.26
C GLY A 224 24.40 24.09 -10.60
N GLU A 225 24.71 23.58 -9.40
CA GLU A 225 25.90 23.92 -8.60
C GLU A 225 26.65 22.63 -8.21
N PRO A 226 27.37 21.97 -9.14
CA PRO A 226 28.04 20.69 -8.88
C PRO A 226 29.10 20.77 -7.75
N GLU A 227 29.69 21.93 -7.51
CA GLU A 227 30.60 22.20 -6.41
C GLU A 227 29.92 22.18 -5.03
N ASN A 228 28.61 22.41 -4.98
CA ASN A 228 27.78 22.32 -3.77
C ASN A 228 27.26 20.89 -3.59
N TRP A 229 28.19 19.95 -3.52
CA TRP A 229 27.90 18.52 -3.46
C TRP A 229 27.36 18.08 -2.10
N ARG A 230 26.63 16.96 -2.11
CA ARG A 230 26.22 16.21 -0.92
C ARG A 230 26.49 14.72 -1.14
N LYS A 231 26.85 14.03 -0.07
CA LYS A 231 26.88 12.56 0.00
C LYS A 231 26.02 12.10 1.15
N ALA A 232 25.53 10.88 1.13
CA ALA A 232 24.86 10.30 2.28
C ALA A 232 25.10 8.80 2.39
N ARG A 233 25.08 8.30 3.62
CA ARG A 233 25.02 6.88 3.94
C ARG A 233 23.75 6.57 4.71
N PHE A 234 23.10 5.46 4.41
CA PHE A 234 21.93 5.00 5.15
C PHE A 234 22.28 4.72 6.61
N THR A 235 21.43 5.14 7.55
CA THR A 235 21.61 4.88 9.00
C THR A 235 20.54 3.97 9.56
N GLY A 236 19.33 3.95 9.00
CA GLY A 236 18.26 3.08 9.48
C GLY A 236 16.91 3.29 8.79
N ASN A 237 16.00 2.35 9.02
CA ASN A 237 14.58 2.53 8.71
C ASN A 237 13.93 3.35 9.83
N LEU A 238 12.94 4.18 9.48
CA LEU A 238 12.12 4.78 10.51
C LEU A 238 11.23 3.71 11.16
N PRO A 239 11.04 3.74 12.49
CA PRO A 239 10.18 2.78 13.15
C PRO A 239 8.77 2.92 12.61
N PHE A 240 8.19 1.79 12.20
CA PHE A 240 6.81 1.76 11.81
C PHE A 240 5.92 1.90 13.06
N THR A 241 5.14 2.97 13.13
CA THR A 241 4.23 3.25 14.26
C THR A 241 2.81 2.78 14.04
N GLY A 242 2.51 2.13 12.91
CA GLY A 242 1.20 1.57 12.61
C GLY A 242 1.10 0.08 12.95
N GLN A 243 -0.12 -0.45 12.95
CA GLN A 243 -0.40 -1.88 13.02
C GLN A 243 -0.57 -2.38 11.58
N THR A 244 0.29 -3.30 11.11
CA THR A 244 0.17 -3.94 9.78
C THR A 244 -0.47 -5.32 9.84
N ASP A 245 -0.93 -5.75 11.02
CA ASP A 245 -1.51 -7.08 11.15
C ASP A 245 -2.73 -7.19 10.23
N ILE A 246 -2.73 -8.23 9.40
CA ILE A 246 -3.92 -8.67 8.69
C ILE A 246 -4.97 -8.87 9.77
N VAL A 247 -5.95 -7.98 9.82
CA VAL A 247 -7.05 -8.13 10.76
C VAL A 247 -7.90 -9.27 10.21
N GLU A 248 -7.62 -10.50 10.67
CA GLU A 248 -8.57 -11.58 10.51
C GLU A 248 -9.83 -11.17 11.27
N CYS A 249 -10.90 -10.87 10.51
CA CYS A 249 -12.18 -10.58 11.10
C CYS A 249 -12.70 -11.86 11.76
N ALA A 250 -12.46 -12.04 13.07
CA ALA A 250 -13.12 -13.07 13.83
C ALA A 250 -14.63 -12.79 13.80
N HIS A 251 -15.36 -13.59 13.03
CA HIS A 251 -16.82 -13.58 13.07
C HIS A 251 -17.24 -14.01 14.48
N HIS A 252 -17.71 -13.06 15.28
CA HIS A 252 -18.47 -13.39 16.48
C HIS A 252 -19.78 -14.03 16.00
N HIS A 253 -19.87 -15.35 16.20
CA HIS A 253 -21.05 -16.17 15.97
C HIS A 253 -22.25 -15.73 16.81
#